data_AF-A0A2V6M0C4-F1
#
_entry.id   AF-A0A2V6M0C4-F1
#
_cell.length_a   1.000
_cell.length_b   1.000
_cell.length_c   1.000
_cell.angle_alpha   90.00
_cell.angle_beta   90.00
_cell.angle_gamma   90.00
#
_symmetry.space_group_name_H-M   'P 1'
#
loop_
_entity.id
_entity.type
_entity.pdbx_description
1 polymer ?
#
loop_
_entity_poly.entity_id
_entity_poly.type
_entity_poly.pdbx_seq_one_letter_code
_entity_poly.pdbx_strand_id
1 'polypeptide(L)'
;RRLREIYNQAWEKNWGFVPFTEAEFDHLAHEMKPLIVPQATLLAEIGDKPVGFVIGVPDINVALRRINGRLTRFGFPIGLIKLLFYKRRIRKGRLIALGVVEKYRRAGIAEMLVLRVMEETMVKRGFTGELSMTLEDNFMINRFLEAIGARHYKTYRTYGKNL
;
A
#
# COMPACT_ATOMS: atom_id res chain seq x y z
N ARG A 1 -12.37 8.11 10.45
CA ARG A 1 -11.89 9.28 11.24
C ARG A 1 -10.41 9.19 11.68
N ARG A 2 -10.00 8.33 12.63
CA ARG A 2 -8.60 8.29 13.14
C ARG A 2 -7.53 8.09 12.04
N LEU A 3 -7.78 7.19 11.09
CA LEU A 3 -6.87 6.95 9.94
C LEU A 3 -6.79 8.15 8.99
N ARG A 4 -7.88 8.94 8.84
CA ARG A 4 -7.92 10.14 8.00
C ARG A 4 -7.01 11.23 8.56
N GLU A 5 -7.11 11.45 9.87
CA GLU A 5 -6.31 12.47 10.57
C GLU A 5 -4.81 12.20 10.44
N ILE A 6 -4.40 10.95 10.67
CA ILE A 6 -2.99 10.58 10.49
C ILE A 6 -2.55 10.59 9.03
N TYR A 7 -3.40 10.15 8.09
CA TYR A 7 -3.07 10.18 6.66
C TYR A 7 -2.77 11.61 6.22
N ASN A 8 -3.66 12.55 6.53
CA ASN A 8 -3.48 13.95 6.15
C ASN A 8 -2.24 14.57 6.81
N GLN A 9 -1.99 14.30 8.10
CA GLN A 9 -0.80 14.81 8.79
C GLN A 9 0.51 14.19 8.28
N ALA A 10 0.51 12.91 7.94
CA ALA A 10 1.72 12.22 7.51
C ALA A 10 2.12 12.59 6.07
N TRP A 11 1.14 12.86 5.20
CA TRP A 11 1.32 13.07 3.76
C TRP A 11 1.28 14.54 3.33
N GLU A 12 1.01 15.50 4.22
CA GLU A 12 0.92 16.94 3.92
C GLU A 12 2.10 17.49 3.10
N LYS A 13 3.31 16.98 3.33
CA LYS A 13 4.55 17.41 2.66
C LYS A 13 4.92 16.57 1.42
N ASN A 14 4.09 15.59 1.02
CA ASN A 14 4.36 14.79 -0.17
C ASN A 14 3.96 15.55 -1.44
N TRP A 15 4.80 15.48 -2.47
CA TRP A 15 4.50 16.06 -3.78
C TRP A 15 3.20 15.49 -4.36
N GLY A 16 2.29 16.37 -4.80
CA GLY A 16 0.98 15.98 -5.33
C GLY A 16 -0.04 15.58 -4.26
N PHE A 17 0.24 15.79 -2.97
CA PHE A 17 -0.73 15.56 -1.91
C PHE A 17 -1.90 16.54 -2.00
N VAL A 18 -3.11 15.98 -2.02
CA VAL A 18 -4.36 16.72 -1.87
C VAL A 18 -5.04 16.16 -0.62
N PRO A 19 -5.38 17.00 0.37
CA PRO A 19 -6.04 16.53 1.58
C PRO A 19 -7.44 16.00 1.24
N PHE A 20 -7.73 14.78 1.69
CA PHE A 20 -9.07 14.22 1.53
C PHE A 20 -10.06 14.94 2.45
N THR A 21 -11.23 15.24 1.90
CA THR A 21 -12.42 15.56 2.70
C THR A 21 -12.87 14.32 3.47
N GLU A 22 -13.74 14.52 4.47
CA GLU A 22 -14.29 13.40 5.25
C GLU A 22 -15.11 12.44 4.38
N ALA A 23 -15.98 12.97 3.51
CA ALA A 23 -16.82 12.17 2.62
C ALA A 23 -15.99 11.34 1.63
N GLU A 24 -14.94 11.92 1.03
CA GLU A 24 -14.05 11.20 0.11
C GLU A 24 -13.29 10.09 0.83
N PHE A 25 -12.78 10.36 2.03
CA PHE A 25 -12.05 9.36 2.79
C PHE A 25 -12.96 8.21 3.22
N ASP A 26 -14.18 8.49 3.68
CA ASP A 26 -15.12 7.47 4.10
C ASP A 26 -15.57 6.59 2.91
N HIS A 27 -15.77 7.20 1.74
CA HIS A 27 -16.03 6.47 0.51
C HIS A 27 -14.86 5.54 0.14
N LEU A 28 -13.63 6.08 0.10
CA LEU A 28 -12.42 5.30 -0.19
C LEU A 28 -12.22 4.17 0.82
N ALA A 29 -12.42 4.44 2.12
CA ALA A 29 -12.31 3.43 3.17
C ALA A 29 -13.34 2.31 2.99
N HIS A 30 -14.56 2.63 2.57
CA HIS A 30 -15.60 1.65 2.25
C HIS A 30 -15.20 0.75 1.08
N GLU A 31 -14.70 1.33 -0.01
CA GLU A 31 -14.24 0.58 -1.20
C GLU A 31 -13.00 -0.28 -0.92
N MET A 32 -12.11 0.20 -0.05
CA MET A 32 -10.88 -0.49 0.31
C MET A 32 -11.11 -1.66 1.28
N LYS A 33 -12.18 -1.63 2.08
CA LYS A 33 -12.48 -2.62 3.12
C LYS A 33 -12.38 -4.08 2.65
N PRO A 34 -12.85 -4.49 1.46
CA PRO A 34 -12.72 -5.86 0.97
C PRO A 34 -11.30 -6.28 0.56
N LEU A 35 -10.38 -5.31 0.42
CA LEU A 35 -8.99 -5.51 0.01
C LEU A 35 -8.03 -5.51 1.21
N ILE A 36 -8.46 -4.98 2.36
CA ILE A 36 -7.66 -4.91 3.57
C ILE A 36 -7.32 -6.33 4.05
N VAL A 37 -6.03 -6.56 4.23
CA VAL A 37 -5.50 -7.73 4.92
C VAL A 37 -5.01 -7.25 6.29
N PRO A 38 -5.64 -7.67 7.39
CA PRO A 38 -5.28 -7.18 8.73
C PRO A 38 -3.80 -7.39 9.06
N GLN A 39 -3.19 -8.47 8.58
CA GLN A 39 -1.77 -8.75 8.82
C GLN A 39 -0.81 -7.88 8.01
N ALA A 40 -1.30 -7.19 6.99
CA ALA A 40 -0.55 -6.27 6.16
C ALA A 40 -0.99 -4.81 6.37
N THR A 41 -1.96 -4.55 7.25
CA THR A 41 -2.51 -3.22 7.52
C THR A 41 -2.44 -2.95 9.01
N LEU A 42 -1.48 -2.14 9.43
CA LEU A 42 -1.18 -1.89 10.84
C LEU A 42 -1.28 -0.41 11.16
N LEU A 43 -1.69 -0.12 12.40
CA LEU A 43 -1.71 1.21 12.99
C LEU A 43 -0.78 1.20 14.21
N ALA A 44 0.13 2.15 14.28
CA ALA A 44 0.96 2.39 15.45
C ALA A 44 0.33 3.48 16.31
N GLU A 45 0.26 3.24 17.62
CA GLU A 45 -0.36 4.15 18.59
C GLU A 45 0.58 4.41 19.77
N ILE A 46 0.56 5.62 20.30
CA ILE A 46 1.23 6.01 21.55
C ILE A 46 0.19 6.69 22.43
N GLY A 47 -0.13 6.09 23.59
CA GLY A 47 -1.14 6.61 24.52
C GLY A 47 -2.47 6.90 23.84
N ASP A 48 -3.02 5.91 23.12
CA ASP A 48 -4.27 5.97 22.35
C ASP A 48 -4.31 6.98 21.19
N LYS A 49 -3.17 7.59 20.84
CA LYS A 49 -3.07 8.47 19.67
C LYS A 49 -2.41 7.74 18.52
N PRO A 50 -3.03 7.69 17.32
CA PRO A 50 -2.39 7.10 16.14
C PRO A 50 -1.19 7.97 15.74
N VAL A 51 -0.04 7.34 15.55
CA VAL A 51 1.23 8.00 15.22
C VAL A 51 1.87 7.48 13.93
N GLY A 52 1.53 6.27 13.51
CA GLY A 52 1.94 5.70 12.23
C GLY A 52 0.91 4.74 11.65
N PHE A 53 0.95 4.50 10.35
CA PHE A 53 0.16 3.45 9.69
C PHE A 53 0.90 2.86 8.50
N VAL A 54 0.58 1.62 8.17
CA VAL A 54 0.97 0.95 6.91
C VAL A 54 -0.24 0.22 6.35
N ILE A 55 -0.42 0.28 5.03
CA ILE A 55 -1.49 -0.42 4.31
C ILE A 55 -0.86 -1.26 3.22
N GLY A 56 -1.00 -2.58 3.36
CA GLY A 56 -0.62 -3.57 2.37
C GLY A 56 -1.83 -4.32 1.84
N VAL A 57 -1.88 -4.53 0.53
CA VAL A 57 -2.95 -5.25 -0.16
C VAL A 57 -2.41 -6.33 -1.08
N PRO A 58 -3.17 -7.41 -1.37
CA PRO A 58 -2.78 -8.39 -2.37
C PRO A 58 -2.66 -7.76 -3.78
N ASP A 59 -1.66 -8.17 -4.55
CA ASP A 59 -1.47 -7.72 -5.94
C ASP A 59 -2.47 -8.42 -6.87
N ILE A 60 -3.66 -7.82 -7.03
CA ILE A 60 -4.72 -8.34 -7.90
C ILE A 60 -4.29 -8.47 -9.37
N ASN A 61 -3.27 -7.71 -9.79
CA ASN A 61 -2.76 -7.78 -11.16
C ASN A 61 -2.27 -9.19 -11.52
N VAL A 62 -1.80 -9.96 -10.52
CA VAL A 62 -1.41 -11.37 -10.71
C VAL A 62 -2.58 -12.22 -11.22
N ALA A 63 -3.79 -12.01 -10.67
CA ALA A 63 -4.99 -12.72 -11.08
C ALA A 63 -5.58 -12.15 -12.38
N LEU A 64 -5.58 -10.82 -12.54
CA LEU A 64 -6.06 -10.15 -13.77
C LEU A 64 -5.26 -10.58 -15.01
N ARG A 65 -3.95 -10.79 -14.87
CA ARG A 65 -3.10 -11.29 -15.97
C ARG A 65 -3.51 -12.68 -16.46
N ARG A 66 -4.12 -13.52 -15.60
CA ARG A 66 -4.59 -14.87 -15.99
C ARG A 66 -5.84 -14.85 -16.86
N ILE A 67 -6.58 -13.74 -16.87
CA ILE A 67 -7.82 -13.58 -17.62
C ILE A 67 -7.71 -12.58 -18.77
N ASN A 68 -6.53 -11.94 -18.95
CA ASN A 68 -6.30 -10.88 -19.94
C ASN A 68 -7.37 -9.77 -19.88
N GLY A 69 -7.82 -9.41 -18.68
CA GLY A 69 -8.86 -8.40 -18.46
C GLY A 69 -10.29 -8.79 -18.86
N ARG A 70 -10.53 -10.01 -19.36
CA ARG A 70 -11.87 -10.44 -19.81
C ARG A 70 -12.60 -11.23 -18.73
N LEU A 71 -13.74 -10.70 -18.26
CA LEU A 71 -14.59 -11.37 -17.27
C LEU A 71 -15.49 -12.44 -17.88
N THR A 72 -15.87 -12.27 -19.15
CA THR A 72 -16.72 -13.21 -19.89
C THR A 72 -16.01 -13.72 -21.14
N ARG A 73 -16.37 -14.94 -21.56
CA ARG A 73 -15.94 -15.54 -22.82
C ARG A 73 -17.15 -16.27 -23.41
N PHE A 74 -17.53 -15.89 -24.63
CA PHE A 74 -18.73 -16.40 -25.33
C PHE A 74 -20.03 -16.27 -24.51
N GLY A 75 -20.21 -15.17 -23.78
CA GLY A 75 -21.39 -14.95 -22.92
C GLY A 75 -21.32 -15.62 -21.55
N PHE A 76 -20.38 -16.54 -21.31
CA PHE A 76 -20.23 -17.22 -20.03
C PHE A 76 -19.23 -16.52 -19.10
N PRO A 77 -19.45 -16.52 -17.76
CA PRO A 77 -18.61 -15.86 -16.75
C PRO A 77 -17.30 -16.61 -16.45
N ILE A 78 -16.69 -17.23 -17.45
CA ILE A 78 -15.48 -18.05 -17.32
C ILE A 78 -14.31 -17.23 -16.76
N GLY A 79 -14.18 -15.97 -17.18
CA GLY A 79 -13.15 -15.07 -16.70
C GLY A 79 -13.34 -14.69 -15.23
N LEU A 80 -14.59 -14.41 -14.82
CA LEU A 80 -14.92 -14.12 -13.43
C LEU A 80 -14.61 -15.31 -12.50
N ILE A 81 -15.01 -16.52 -12.88
CA ILE A 81 -14.71 -17.74 -12.09
C ILE A 81 -13.20 -17.93 -11.96
N LYS A 82 -12.45 -17.77 -13.06
CA LYS A 82 -10.98 -17.82 -13.04
C LYS A 82 -10.40 -16.72 -12.14
N LEU A 83 -10.91 -15.50 -12.22
CA LEU A 83 -10.44 -14.38 -11.40
C LEU A 83 -10.60 -14.70 -9.91
N LEU A 84 -11.79 -15.14 -9.49
CA LEU A 84 -12.07 -15.48 -8.10
C LEU A 84 -11.21 -16.66 -7.62
N PHE A 85 -10.98 -17.66 -8.47
CA PHE A 85 -10.10 -18.78 -8.18
C PHE A 85 -8.64 -18.34 -7.98
N TYR A 86 -8.09 -17.54 -8.90
CA TYR A 86 -6.72 -17.04 -8.81
C TYR A 86 -6.53 -15.99 -7.72
N LYS A 87 -7.56 -15.19 -7.41
CA LYS A 87 -7.54 -14.20 -6.32
C LYS A 87 -7.18 -14.84 -4.98
N ARG A 88 -7.72 -16.02 -4.67
CA ARG A 88 -7.42 -16.76 -3.42
C ARG A 88 -6.01 -17.36 -3.39
N ARG A 89 -5.29 -17.37 -4.52
CA ARG A 89 -3.95 -17.95 -4.67
C ARG A 89 -2.85 -16.89 -4.80
N ILE A 90 -3.19 -15.61 -4.64
CA ILE A 90 -2.21 -14.53 -4.68
C ILE A 90 -1.24 -14.67 -3.50
N ARG A 91 0.06 -14.77 -3.82
CA ARG A 91 1.19 -14.76 -2.87
C ARG A 91 2.10 -13.55 -3.06
N LYS A 92 1.58 -12.51 -3.69
CA LYS A 92 2.26 -11.24 -3.92
C LYS A 92 1.44 -10.11 -3.33
N GLY A 93 2.05 -9.27 -2.51
CA GLY A 93 1.44 -8.10 -1.90
C GLY A 93 2.07 -6.81 -2.39
N ARG A 94 1.40 -5.69 -2.11
CA ARG A 94 1.87 -4.33 -2.37
C ARG A 94 1.65 -3.48 -1.13
N LEU A 95 2.69 -2.81 -0.63
CA LEU A 95 2.50 -1.73 0.34
C LEU A 95 2.10 -0.48 -0.43
N ILE A 96 0.86 -0.03 -0.25
CA ILE A 96 0.27 1.08 -1.02
C ILE A 96 0.31 2.41 -0.29
N ALA A 97 0.40 2.37 1.04
CA ALA A 97 0.51 3.58 1.83
C ALA A 97 1.29 3.30 3.13
N LEU A 98 2.14 4.23 3.50
CA LEU A 98 2.89 4.26 4.74
C LEU A 98 2.93 5.72 5.19
N GLY A 99 2.71 5.98 6.47
CA GLY A 99 2.76 7.33 6.99
C GLY A 99 3.07 7.34 8.48
N VAL A 100 3.89 8.30 8.90
CA VAL A 100 4.19 8.59 10.30
C VAL A 100 4.10 10.10 10.48
N VAL A 101 3.39 10.54 11.52
CA VAL A 101 3.25 11.97 11.81
C VAL A 101 4.61 12.59 12.07
N GLU A 102 4.77 13.87 11.68
CA GLU A 102 6.07 14.53 11.65
C GLU A 102 6.86 14.43 12.97
N LYS A 103 6.16 14.61 14.10
CA LYS A 103 6.75 14.54 15.46
C LYS A 103 7.49 13.23 15.74
N TYR A 104 7.07 12.12 15.14
CA TYR A 104 7.67 10.81 15.39
C TYR A 104 8.44 10.25 14.18
N ARG A 105 8.72 11.09 13.18
CA ARG A 105 9.67 10.72 12.13
C ARG A 105 11.05 10.49 12.77
N ARG A 106 11.78 9.49 12.30
CA ARG A 106 13.08 9.02 12.87
C ARG A 106 13.00 8.31 14.21
N ALA A 107 11.81 8.04 14.74
CA ALA A 107 11.63 7.22 15.94
C ALA A 107 11.61 5.70 15.66
N GLY A 108 11.92 5.27 14.42
CA GLY A 108 11.89 3.86 14.02
C GLY A 108 10.49 3.28 13.76
N ILE A 109 9.43 4.09 13.81
CA ILE A 109 8.04 3.61 13.69
C ILE A 109 7.74 3.10 12.29
N ALA A 110 8.18 3.80 11.24
CA ALA A 110 7.94 3.39 9.87
C ALA A 110 8.62 2.04 9.58
N GLU A 111 9.85 1.90 10.05
CA GLU A 111 10.69 0.73 9.94
C GLU A 111 10.06 -0.45 10.68
N MET A 112 9.63 -0.25 11.92
CA MET A 112 8.93 -1.27 12.71
C MET A 112 7.65 -1.75 12.02
N LEU A 113 6.82 -0.83 11.50
CA LEU A 113 5.60 -1.17 10.78
C LEU A 113 5.89 -2.04 9.54
N VAL A 114 6.89 -1.66 8.74
CA VAL A 114 7.27 -2.43 7.54
C VAL A 114 7.85 -3.80 7.91
N LEU A 115 8.77 -3.86 8.89
CA LEU A 115 9.35 -5.12 9.36
C LEU A 115 8.28 -6.06 9.93
N ARG A 116 7.31 -5.53 10.67
CA ARG A 116 6.19 -6.32 11.20
C ARG A 116 5.32 -6.89 10.09
N VAL A 117 5.02 -6.11 9.05
CA VAL A 117 4.30 -6.62 7.87
C VAL A 117 5.13 -7.69 7.14
N MET A 118 6.44 -7.51 6.98
CA MET A 118 7.32 -8.51 6.37
C MET A 118 7.34 -9.82 7.17
N GLU A 119 7.42 -9.73 8.50
CA GLU A 119 7.35 -10.89 9.38
C GLU A 119 6.03 -11.66 9.21
N GLU A 120 4.89 -10.94 9.30
CA GLU A 120 3.56 -11.54 9.22
C GLU A 120 3.20 -12.09 7.82
N THR A 121 3.78 -11.52 6.77
CA THR A 121 3.45 -11.88 5.38
C THR A 121 4.54 -12.68 4.69
N MET A 122 5.75 -12.13 4.54
CA MET A 122 6.82 -12.76 3.78
C MET A 122 7.37 -13.98 4.51
N VAL A 123 7.69 -13.83 5.81
CA VAL A 123 8.31 -14.91 6.60
C VAL A 123 7.29 -15.99 6.95
N LYS A 124 6.18 -15.62 7.60
CA LYS A 124 5.19 -16.61 8.10
C LYS A 124 4.33 -17.23 7.00
N ARG A 125 4.14 -16.55 5.86
CA ARG A 125 3.16 -16.97 4.83
C ARG A 125 3.74 -17.11 3.42
N GLY A 126 5.05 -16.89 3.24
CA GLY A 126 5.72 -17.01 1.96
C GLY A 126 5.25 -16.01 0.92
N PHE A 127 4.82 -14.80 1.34
CA PHE A 127 4.47 -13.75 0.40
C PHE A 127 5.73 -13.08 -0.16
N THR A 128 5.61 -12.55 -1.37
CA THR A 128 6.54 -11.57 -1.93
C THR A 128 5.88 -10.20 -1.96
N GLY A 129 6.67 -9.13 -1.91
CA GLY A 129 6.14 -7.77 -1.79
C GLY A 129 6.71 -6.81 -2.83
N GLU A 130 5.92 -5.79 -3.15
CA GLU A 130 6.31 -4.57 -3.85
C GLU A 130 5.94 -3.36 -3.00
N LEU A 131 6.68 -2.26 -3.09
CA LEU A 131 6.64 -1.16 -2.12
C LEU A 131 5.98 0.11 -2.69
N SER A 132 5.21 -0.05 -3.77
CA SER A 132 4.64 1.02 -4.57
C SER A 132 5.67 2.09 -4.97
N MET A 133 5.18 3.25 -5.40
CA MET A 133 6.03 4.37 -5.80
C MET A 133 6.45 5.15 -4.56
N THR A 134 7.75 5.35 -4.42
CA THR A 134 8.34 6.32 -3.50
C THR A 134 8.85 7.52 -4.29
N LEU A 135 8.80 8.71 -3.68
CA LEU A 135 9.44 9.89 -4.26
C LEU A 135 10.97 9.71 -4.21
N GLU A 136 11.66 10.12 -5.27
CA GLU A 136 13.12 9.95 -5.40
C GLU A 136 13.89 10.68 -4.30
N ASP A 137 13.39 11.85 -3.88
CA ASP A 137 13.95 12.69 -2.82
C ASP A 137 13.53 12.28 -1.40
N ASN A 138 12.69 11.25 -1.25
CA ASN A 138 12.36 10.67 0.06
C ASN A 138 13.48 9.72 0.52
N PHE A 139 14.66 10.30 0.79
CA PHE A 139 15.88 9.55 1.14
C PHE A 139 15.70 8.64 2.35
N MET A 140 14.86 9.02 3.31
CA MET A 140 14.63 8.23 4.53
C MET A 140 14.02 6.87 4.20
N ILE A 141 12.91 6.84 3.47
CA ILE A 141 12.27 5.58 3.10
C ILE A 141 13.14 4.83 2.09
N ASN A 142 13.70 5.50 1.08
CA ASN A 142 14.48 4.82 0.03
C ASN A 142 15.70 4.08 0.61
N ARG A 143 16.47 4.74 1.51
CA ARG A 143 17.61 4.09 2.18
C ARG A 143 17.18 2.93 3.06
N PHE A 144 16.05 3.05 3.77
CA PHE A 144 15.51 1.97 4.57
C PHE A 144 15.13 0.77 3.69
N LEU A 145 14.46 1.00 2.55
CA LEU A 145 14.07 -0.04 1.61
C LEU A 145 15.30 -0.79 1.04
N GLU A 146 16.35 -0.06 0.68
CA GLU A 146 17.62 -0.66 0.26
C GLU A 146 18.25 -1.50 1.37
N ALA A 147 18.26 -1.00 2.62
CA ALA A 147 18.85 -1.68 3.77
C ALA A 147 18.14 -3.02 4.11
N ILE A 148 16.83 -3.11 3.87
CA ILE A 148 16.06 -4.36 4.06
C ILE A 148 16.13 -5.30 2.83
N GLY A 149 16.97 -4.98 1.84
CA GLY A 149 17.20 -5.80 0.65
C GLY A 149 16.17 -5.62 -0.46
N ALA A 150 15.38 -4.54 -0.45
CA ALA A 150 14.49 -4.24 -1.56
C ALA A 150 15.29 -3.85 -2.81
N ARG A 151 14.83 -4.29 -3.98
CA ARG A 151 15.46 -3.98 -5.26
C ARG A 151 14.66 -2.90 -5.99
N HIS A 152 15.31 -1.77 -6.29
CA HIS A 152 14.76 -0.78 -7.20
C HIS A 152 14.68 -1.37 -8.62
N TYR A 153 13.47 -1.41 -9.19
CA TYR A 153 13.22 -2.07 -10.48
C TYR A 153 12.61 -1.16 -11.56
N LYS A 154 12.05 -0.01 -11.18
CA LYS A 154 11.40 0.91 -12.11
C LYS A 154 11.44 2.35 -11.58
N THR A 155 11.64 3.29 -12.50
CA THR A 155 11.56 4.73 -12.25
C THR A 155 10.50 5.34 -13.17
N TYR A 156 9.60 6.14 -12.58
CA TYR A 156 8.64 6.96 -13.31
C TYR A 156 9.13 8.41 -13.28
N ARG A 157 9.02 9.12 -14.41
CA ARG A 157 9.40 10.53 -14.53
C ARG A 157 8.21 11.32 -15.03
N THR A 158 7.89 12.41 -14.34
CA THR A 158 6.84 13.34 -14.74
C THR A 158 7.52 14.56 -15.34
N TYR A 159 7.10 14.98 -16.54
CA TYR A 159 7.61 16.17 -17.22
C TYR A 159 6.49 17.20 -17.33
N GLY A 160 6.80 18.46 -16.99
CA GLY A 160 5.91 19.59 -17.21
C GLY A 160 6.29 20.31 -18.50
N LYS A 161 5.30 20.82 -19.23
CA LYS A 161 5.50 21.78 -20.32
C LYS A 161 4.85 23.08 -19.90
N ASN A 162 5.56 24.20 -20.05
CA ASN A 162 4.95 25.52 -19.96
C ASN A 162 4.08 25.68 -21.22
N LEU A 163 2.76 25.71 -21.02
CA LEU A 163 1.78 25.96 -22.08
C LEU A 163 1.55 27.46 -22.23
#